data_AF-A0A8W8MCQ3-F1
#
_entry.id   AF-A0A8W8MCQ3-F1
#
_cell.length_a   1.000
_cell.length_b   1.000
_cell.length_c   1.000
_cell.angle_alpha   90.00
_cell.angle_beta   90.00
_cell.angle_gamma   90.00
#
_symmetry.space_group_name_H-M   'P 1'
#
loop_
_entity.id
_entity.type
_entity.pdbx_description
1 polymer ?
#
loop_
_entity_poly.entity_id
_entity_poly.type
_entity_poly.pdbx_seq_one_letter_code
_entity_poly.pdbx_strand_id
1 'polypeptide(L)'
;MIGRDKFGQTPYNFAKDKESRNEFRKFMGQYPDRYDYKTAQIPSALTNDMELERKQKAAEKKKQQKKAKQERLKERREGDAVKEAEEKEKKRFLALSDRENRALAAEKRLLKNLEETGQNTPVMR
;
A
#
# COMPACT_ATOMS: atom_id res chain seq x y z
N MET A 1 6.90 8.74 -51.15
CA MET A 1 8.07 7.87 -50.92
C MET A 1 8.58 8.13 -49.50
N ILE A 2 8.72 7.10 -48.66
CA ILE A 2 9.30 7.28 -47.32
C ILE A 2 10.82 7.46 -47.47
N GLY A 3 11.34 8.58 -46.97
CA GLY A 3 12.77 8.88 -47.00
C GLY A 3 13.55 7.88 -46.18
N ARG A 4 14.53 7.22 -46.81
CA ARG A 4 15.48 6.30 -46.17
C ARG A 4 16.86 6.94 -46.20
N ASP A 5 17.64 6.76 -45.14
CA ASP A 5 19.03 7.20 -45.10
C ASP A 5 19.94 6.28 -45.96
N LYS A 6 21.21 6.65 -46.12
CA LYS A 6 22.27 5.88 -46.80
C LYS A 6 22.41 4.44 -46.29
N PHE A 7 21.98 4.19 -45.06
CA PHE A 7 21.96 2.86 -44.42
C PHE A 7 20.59 2.14 -44.50
N GLY A 8 19.64 2.67 -45.27
CA GLY A 8 18.30 2.09 -45.42
C GLY A 8 17.38 2.27 -44.21
N GLN A 9 17.78 3.05 -43.21
CA GLN A 9 17.00 3.27 -41.99
C GLN A 9 15.82 4.21 -42.24
N THR A 10 14.66 3.87 -41.64
CA THR A 10 13.49 4.75 -41.61
C THR A 10 13.62 5.77 -40.48
N PRO A 11 12.91 6.92 -40.53
CA PRO A 11 12.89 7.89 -39.43
C PRO A 11 12.54 7.26 -38.08
N TYR A 12 11.70 6.21 -38.07
CA TYR A 12 11.37 5.44 -36.88
C TYR A 12 12.59 4.71 -36.29
N ASN A 13 13.41 4.07 -37.12
CA ASN A 13 14.61 3.35 -36.67
C ASN A 13 15.74 4.31 -36.27
N PHE A 14 15.78 5.49 -36.88
CA PHE A 14 16.76 6.52 -36.52
C PHE A 14 16.47 7.16 -35.16
N ALA A 15 15.20 7.24 -34.77
CA ALA A 15 14.79 7.76 -33.48
C ALA A 15 15.31 6.90 -32.31
N LYS A 16 16.34 7.40 -31.63
CA LYS A 16 16.97 6.73 -30.47
C LYS A 16 16.01 6.65 -29.28
N ASP A 17 15.30 7.75 -29.03
CA ASP A 17 14.43 7.89 -27.87
C ASP A 17 13.09 7.15 -28.02
N LYS A 18 12.58 6.65 -26.89
CA LYS A 18 11.30 5.93 -26.86
C LYS A 18 10.11 6.87 -27.09
N GLU A 19 10.21 8.11 -26.66
CA GLU A 19 9.14 9.11 -26.77
C GLU A 19 8.89 9.47 -28.23
N SER A 20 9.95 9.80 -28.99
CA SER A 20 9.85 10.10 -30.42
C SER A 20 9.29 8.91 -31.22
N ARG A 21 9.71 7.67 -30.91
CA ARG A 21 9.13 6.46 -31.52
C ARG A 21 7.65 6.28 -31.19
N ASN A 22 7.21 6.67 -29.99
CA ASN A 22 5.81 6.61 -29.61
C ASN A 22 4.96 7.63 -30.38
N GLU A 23 5.49 8.80 -30.76
CA GLU A 23 4.75 9.77 -31.59
C GLU A 23 4.37 9.18 -32.94
N PHE A 24 5.30 8.51 -33.63
CA PHE A 24 5.01 7.79 -34.88
C PHE A 24 3.89 6.75 -34.69
N ARG A 25 3.91 6.02 -33.58
CA ARG A 25 2.90 5.00 -33.27
C ARG A 25 1.55 5.59 -32.87
N LYS A 26 1.53 6.77 -32.22
CA LYS A 26 0.31 7.54 -31.91
C LYS A 26 -0.31 8.11 -33.18
N PHE A 27 0.52 8.65 -34.07
CA PHE A 27 0.08 9.18 -35.36
C PHE A 27 -0.50 8.08 -36.25
N MET A 28 0.13 6.89 -36.27
CA MET A 28 -0.42 5.69 -36.93
C MET A 28 -1.80 5.31 -36.37
N GLY A 29 -2.00 5.41 -35.05
CA GLY A 29 -3.30 5.14 -34.43
C GLY A 29 -4.38 6.15 -34.77
N GLN A 30 -4.02 7.43 -34.95
CA GLN A 30 -4.96 8.48 -35.33
C GLN A 30 -5.31 8.46 -36.83
N TYR A 31 -4.38 8.00 -37.67
CA TYR A 31 -4.52 8.03 -39.13
C TYR A 31 -4.10 6.71 -39.78
N PRO A 32 -4.80 5.59 -39.51
CA PRO A 32 -4.37 4.25 -39.94
C PRO A 32 -4.27 4.07 -41.47
N ASP A 33 -5.04 4.83 -42.25
CA ASP A 33 -5.11 4.66 -43.72
C ASP A 33 -4.35 5.76 -44.51
N ARG A 34 -3.72 6.71 -43.81
CA ARG A 34 -3.15 7.89 -44.48
C ARG A 34 -1.76 7.65 -45.09
N TYR A 35 -1.02 6.67 -44.57
CA TYR A 35 0.31 6.31 -45.02
C TYR A 35 0.51 4.79 -44.98
N ASP A 36 1.45 4.29 -45.78
CA ASP A 36 1.87 2.90 -45.67
C ASP A 36 2.87 2.73 -44.52
N TYR A 37 2.33 2.40 -43.34
CA TYR A 37 3.11 2.21 -42.12
C TYR A 37 3.96 0.93 -42.14
N LYS A 38 3.66 -0.04 -43.03
CA LYS A 38 4.47 -1.26 -43.17
C LYS A 38 5.82 -0.92 -43.79
N THR A 39 5.84 -0.08 -44.83
CA THR A 39 7.10 0.40 -45.42
C THR A 39 7.86 1.35 -44.50
N ALA A 40 7.19 2.03 -43.57
CA ALA A 40 7.81 2.83 -42.52
C ALA A 40 8.44 2.00 -41.38
N GLN A 41 8.22 0.68 -41.36
CA GLN A 41 8.67 -0.25 -40.31
C GLN A 41 8.18 0.14 -38.90
N ILE A 42 7.01 0.79 -38.78
CA ILE A 42 6.46 1.19 -37.49
C ILE A 42 5.69 -0.01 -36.89
N PRO A 43 6.15 -0.58 -35.76
CA PRO A 43 5.54 -1.78 -35.18
C PRO A 43 4.30 -1.40 -34.36
N SER A 44 3.13 -1.67 -34.95
CA SER A 44 1.77 -1.52 -34.39
C SER A 44 1.42 -0.14 -33.83
N ALA A 45 0.23 0.34 -34.18
CA ALA A 45 -0.33 1.56 -33.61
C ALA A 45 -0.31 1.49 -32.07
N LEU A 46 0.23 2.52 -31.45
CA LEU A 46 0.06 2.75 -30.01
C LEU A 46 -1.22 3.55 -29.89
N THR A 47 -2.36 2.85 -29.90
CA THR A 47 -3.66 3.50 -29.72
C THR A 47 -3.73 4.09 -28.32
N ASN A 48 -4.26 5.30 -28.22
CA ASN A 48 -4.43 6.01 -26.95
C ASN A 48 -5.23 5.17 -25.94
N ASP A 49 -6.14 4.31 -26.42
CA ASP A 49 -6.92 3.38 -25.59
C ASP A 49 -6.06 2.35 -24.85
N MET A 50 -5.01 1.79 -25.49
CA MET A 50 -4.10 0.86 -24.82
C MET A 50 -3.23 1.54 -23.75
N GLU A 51 -2.85 2.81 -23.97
CA GLU A 51 -2.10 3.59 -22.97
C GLU A 51 -3.00 3.92 -21.77
N LEU A 52 -4.25 4.32 -22.04
CA LEU A 52 -5.25 4.61 -21.02
C LEU A 52 -5.57 3.38 -20.17
N GLU A 53 -5.82 2.23 -20.81
CA GLU A 53 -6.12 0.98 -20.12
C GLU A 53 -4.94 0.51 -19.25
N ARG A 54 -3.71 0.61 -19.75
CA ARG A 54 -2.50 0.30 -18.95
C ARG A 54 -2.38 1.23 -17.76
N LYS A 55 -2.64 2.53 -17.94
CA LYS A 55 -2.59 3.51 -16.85
C LYS A 55 -3.69 3.26 -15.81
N GLN A 56 -4.90 2.90 -16.25
CA GLN A 56 -6.01 2.53 -15.38
C GLN A 56 -5.69 1.26 -14.59
N LYS A 57 -5.25 0.18 -15.25
CA LYS A 57 -4.83 -1.07 -14.57
C LYS A 57 -3.68 -0.83 -13.59
N ALA A 58 -2.71 0.00 -13.93
CA ALA A 58 -1.61 0.36 -13.03
C ALA A 58 -2.10 1.18 -11.82
N ALA A 59 -3.02 2.13 -12.03
CA ALA A 59 -3.61 2.93 -10.97
C ALA A 59 -4.44 2.06 -10.01
N GLU A 60 -5.22 1.12 -10.53
CA GLU A 60 -6.01 0.20 -9.73
C GLU A 60 -5.12 -0.72 -8.88
N LYS A 61 -4.10 -1.34 -9.49
CA LYS A 61 -3.10 -2.14 -8.76
C LYS A 61 -2.41 -1.34 -7.67
N LYS A 62 -2.02 -0.09 -7.96
CA LYS A 62 -1.38 0.80 -6.97
C LYS A 62 -2.33 1.13 -5.81
N LYS A 63 -3.61 1.34 -6.09
CA LYS A 63 -4.65 1.58 -5.07
C LYS A 63 -4.83 0.35 -4.16
N GLN A 64 -4.89 -0.85 -4.75
CA GLN A 64 -5.00 -2.10 -4.00
C GLN A 64 -3.76 -2.34 -3.11
N GLN A 65 -2.55 -2.18 -3.66
CA GLN A 65 -1.32 -2.30 -2.88
C GLN A 65 -1.23 -1.29 -1.73
N LYS A 66 -1.67 -0.04 -1.96
CA LYS A 66 -1.69 0.99 -0.91
C LYS A 66 -2.64 0.64 0.22
N LYS A 67 -3.83 0.10 -0.09
CA LYS A 67 -4.80 -0.38 0.92
C LYS A 67 -4.21 -1.52 1.75
N ALA A 68 -3.71 -2.57 1.11
CA ALA A 68 -3.11 -3.72 1.80
C ALA A 68 -1.92 -3.31 2.70
N LYS A 69 -1.09 -2.37 2.24
CA LYS A 69 0.02 -1.84 3.05
C LYS A 69 -0.47 -1.05 4.27
N GLN A 70 -1.55 -0.27 4.13
CA GLN A 70 -2.12 0.46 5.27
C GLN A 70 -2.73 -0.49 6.31
N GLU A 71 -3.48 -1.51 5.88
CA GLU A 71 -4.08 -2.49 6.79
C GLU A 71 -3.02 -3.23 7.59
N ARG A 72 -1.99 -3.76 6.90
CA ARG A 72 -0.87 -4.43 7.57
C ARG A 72 -0.12 -3.51 8.54
N LEU A 73 0.02 -2.23 8.21
CA LEU A 73 0.67 -1.27 9.10
C LEU A 73 -0.20 -0.96 10.33
N LYS A 74 -1.52 -0.88 10.16
CA LYS A 74 -2.46 -0.65 11.25
C LYS A 74 -2.46 -1.82 12.23
N GLU A 75 -2.58 -3.04 11.73
CA GLU A 75 -2.51 -4.26 12.53
C GLU A 75 -1.19 -4.37 13.30
N ARG A 76 -0.06 -4.06 12.65
CA ARG A 76 1.24 -4.07 13.32
C ARG A 76 1.31 -3.03 14.46
N ARG A 77 0.81 -1.82 14.22
CA ARG A 77 0.78 -0.76 15.25
C ARG A 77 -0.11 -1.13 16.43
N GLU A 78 -1.27 -1.73 16.17
CA GLU A 78 -2.17 -2.19 17.23
C GLU A 78 -1.52 -3.32 18.05
N GLY A 79 -0.89 -4.29 17.38
CA GLY A 79 -0.14 -5.36 18.06
C GLY A 79 1.04 -4.84 18.88
N ASP A 80 1.80 -3.88 18.35
CA ASP A 80 2.92 -3.26 19.07
C ASP A 80 2.42 -2.43 20.28
N ALA A 81 1.31 -1.71 20.14
CA ALA A 81 0.71 -0.92 21.22
C ALA A 81 0.18 -1.80 22.38
N VAL A 82 -0.44 -2.94 22.06
CA VAL A 82 -0.89 -3.90 23.09
C VAL A 82 0.30 -4.46 23.86
N LYS A 83 1.37 -4.89 23.17
CA LYS A 83 2.59 -5.39 23.81
C LYS A 83 3.24 -4.34 24.70
N GLU A 84 3.32 -3.10 24.22
CA GLU A 84 3.88 -2.00 25.00
C GLU A 84 3.03 -1.70 26.26
N ALA A 85 1.70 -1.77 26.15
CA ALA A 85 0.81 -1.61 27.29
C ALA A 85 1.01 -2.73 28.32
N GLU A 86 1.05 -3.99 27.89
CA GLU A 86 1.33 -5.14 28.76
C GLU A 86 2.70 -5.04 29.43
N GLU A 87 3.74 -4.63 28.70
CA GLU A 87 5.07 -4.42 29.28
C GLU A 87 5.08 -3.29 30.31
N LYS A 88 4.37 -2.18 30.04
CA LYS A 88 4.22 -1.08 31.00
C LYS A 88 3.48 -1.55 32.25
N GLU A 89 2.43 -2.36 32.10
CA GLU A 89 1.71 -2.93 33.24
C GLU A 89 2.59 -3.89 34.04
N LYS A 90 3.33 -4.79 33.37
CA LYS A 90 4.31 -5.68 34.02
C LYS A 90 5.39 -4.90 34.76
N LYS A 91 5.93 -3.84 34.15
CA LYS A 91 6.91 -2.95 34.79
C LYS A 91 6.32 -2.21 35.99
N ARG A 92 5.06 -1.73 35.89
CA ARG A 92 4.34 -1.11 37.01
C ARG A 92 4.13 -2.10 38.15
N PHE A 93 3.73 -3.33 37.85
CA PHE A 93 3.56 -4.40 38.82
C PHE A 93 4.88 -4.76 39.52
N LEU A 94 5.98 -4.86 38.77
CA LEU A 94 7.31 -5.12 39.32
C LEU A 94 7.89 -3.93 40.11
N ALA A 95 7.50 -2.70 39.77
CA ALA A 95 7.93 -1.50 40.48
C ALA A 95 7.18 -1.28 41.81
N LEU A 96 6.00 -1.90 41.98
CA LEU A 96 5.30 -1.96 43.27
C LEU A 96 6.07 -2.89 44.21
N SER A 97 6.21 -2.49 45.48
CA SER A 97 6.88 -3.31 46.49
C SER A 97 6.07 -4.60 46.77
N ASP A 98 6.73 -5.71 47.12
CA ASP A 98 6.07 -6.98 47.49
C ASP A 98 4.93 -6.80 48.52
N ARG A 99 5.06 -5.81 49.40
CA ARG A 99 4.04 -5.44 50.39
C ARG A 99 2.77 -4.85 49.75
N GLU A 100 2.94 -3.97 48.77
CA GLU A 100 1.85 -3.30 48.07
C GLU A 100 1.13 -4.28 47.12
N ASN A 101 1.88 -5.13 46.42
CA ASN A 101 1.31 -6.20 45.62
C ASN A 101 0.50 -7.20 46.45
N ARG A 102 0.95 -7.52 47.68
CA ARG A 102 0.23 -8.40 48.61
C ARG A 102 -1.03 -7.74 49.17
N ALA A 103 -0.98 -6.44 49.49
CA ALA A 103 -2.15 -5.67 49.93
C ALA A 103 -3.22 -5.60 48.84
N LEU A 104 -2.84 -5.23 47.60
CA LEU A 104 -3.76 -5.18 46.46
C LEU A 104 -4.37 -6.55 46.12
N ALA A 105 -3.61 -7.64 46.25
CA ALA A 105 -4.14 -8.99 46.06
C ALA A 105 -5.13 -9.39 47.16
N ALA A 106 -4.92 -8.93 48.40
CA ALA A 106 -5.86 -9.14 49.50
C ALA A 106 -7.14 -8.33 49.29
N GLU A 107 -7.04 -7.06 48.88
CA GLU A 107 -8.19 -6.20 48.54
C GLU A 107 -9.02 -6.79 47.39
N LYS A 108 -8.37 -7.27 46.32
CA LYS A 108 -9.07 -7.94 45.20
C LYS A 108 -9.78 -9.22 45.64
N ARG A 109 -9.18 -10.00 46.55
CA ARG A 109 -9.83 -11.19 47.11
C ARG A 109 -11.03 -10.83 47.97
N LEU A 110 -10.90 -9.80 48.81
CA LEU A 110 -12.00 -9.31 49.63
C LEU A 110 -13.14 -8.79 48.76
N LEU A 111 -12.86 -7.95 47.76
CA LEU A 111 -13.85 -7.44 46.81
C LEU A 111 -14.58 -8.56 46.07
N LYS A 112 -13.85 -9.57 45.57
CA LYS A 112 -14.47 -10.72 44.91
C LYS A 112 -15.37 -11.52 45.86
N ASN A 113 -14.95 -11.73 47.10
CA ASN A 113 -15.79 -12.40 48.10
C ASN A 113 -17.02 -11.54 48.47
N LEU A 114 -16.90 -10.21 48.54
CA LEU A 114 -18.00 -9.27 48.77
C LEU A 114 -19.02 -9.30 47.61
N GLU A 115 -18.55 -9.34 46.37
CA GLU A 115 -19.38 -9.51 45.17
C GLU A 115 -20.11 -10.86 45.17
N GLU A 116 -19.44 -11.94 45.56
CA GLU A 116 -20.02 -13.30 45.64
C GLU A 116 -21.02 -13.45 46.80
N THR A 117 -20.84 -12.71 47.89
CA THR A 117 -21.72 -12.74 49.08
C THR A 117 -22.80 -11.66 49.08
N GLY A 118 -22.84 -10.79 48.05
CA GLY A 118 -23.86 -9.75 47.88
C GLY A 118 -23.86 -8.66 48.97
N GLN A 119 -22.76 -8.50 49.71
CA GLN A 119 -22.63 -7.48 50.75
C GLN A 119 -22.01 -6.20 50.18
N ASN A 120 -22.67 -5.05 50.40
CA ASN A 120 -22.24 -3.74 49.89
C ASN A 120 -20.85 -3.34 50.40
N THR A 121 -20.02 -2.77 49.51
CA THR A 121 -18.65 -2.33 49.80
C THR A 121 -18.61 -1.29 50.93
N PRO A 122 -17.85 -1.51 52.03
CA PRO A 122 -17.55 -0.43 52.95
C PRO A 122 -16.56 0.52 52.25
N VAL A 123 -17.03 1.72 51.93
CA VAL A 123 -16.20 2.81 51.41
C VAL A 123 -15.26 3.25 52.55
N MET A 124 -14.02 2.76 52.53
CA MET A 124 -12.95 3.29 53.38
C MET A 124 -12.50 4.63 52.77
N ARG A 125 -12.70 5.71 53.54
CA ARG A 125 -12.46 7.11 53.15
C ARG A 125 -11.09 7.59 53.59
#